data_AF-A0A970V1G2-F1
#
_entry.id   AF-A0A970V1G2-F1
#
_cell.length_a   1.000
_cell.length_b   1.000
_cell.length_c   1.000
_cell.angle_alpha   90.00
_cell.angle_beta   90.00
_cell.angle_gamma   90.00
#
_symmetry.space_group_name_H-M   'P 1'
#
loop_
_entity.id
_entity.type
_entity.pdbx_description
1 polymer ?
#
loop_
_entity_poly.entity_id
_entity_poly.type
_entity_poly.pdbx_seq_one_letter_code
_entity_poly.pdbx_strand_id
1 'polypeptide(L)'
;MAVSTALLNQSADNLREVLRRNRERYHQQLLGREPAGWDYCVLTASTLQQARGYKLELERRRRAGWLPQDTLYLVVPDLRERCIGSG
;
A
#
# COMPACT_ATOMS: atom_id res chain seq x y z
N MET A 1 25.30 -1.90 16.92
CA MET A 1 25.07 -3.24 16.35
C MET A 1 25.06 -3.11 14.84
N ALA A 2 26.06 -3.65 14.14
CA ALA A 2 26.11 -3.62 12.68
C ALA A 2 25.20 -4.73 12.14
N VAL A 3 24.11 -4.35 11.46
CA VAL A 3 23.27 -5.31 10.73
C VAL A 3 24.12 -5.88 9.60
N SER A 4 24.26 -7.21 9.55
CA SER A 4 25.09 -7.89 8.55
C SER A 4 24.57 -7.60 7.14
N THR A 5 25.48 -7.21 6.23
CA THR A 5 25.20 -6.87 4.83
C THR A 5 24.43 -7.98 4.08
N ALA A 6 24.61 -9.24 4.47
CA ALA A 6 23.88 -10.38 3.91
C ALA A 6 22.37 -10.35 4.22
N LEU A 7 21.96 -9.94 5.43
CA LEU A 7 20.55 -9.83 5.82
C LEU A 7 19.84 -8.69 5.07
N LEU A 8 20.55 -7.60 4.78
CA LEU A 8 20.02 -6.48 4.01
C LEU A 8 19.80 -6.88 2.54
N ASN A 9 20.74 -7.60 1.94
CA ASN A 9 20.61 -8.09 0.56
C ASN A 9 19.47 -9.10 0.41
N GLN A 10 19.34 -10.04 1.35
CA GLN A 10 18.24 -11.01 1.36
C GLN A 10 16.86 -10.34 1.54
N SER A 11 16.80 -9.26 2.32
CA SER A 11 15.59 -8.44 2.48
C SER A 11 15.23 -7.69 1.20
N ALA A 12 16.23 -7.17 0.48
CA ALA A 12 16.04 -6.47 -0.79
C ALA A 12 15.55 -7.41 -1.90
N ASP A 13 16.11 -8.64 -1.97
CA ASP A 13 15.69 -9.63 -2.97
C ASP A 13 14.27 -10.15 -2.71
N ASN A 14 13.90 -10.35 -1.44
CA ASN A 14 12.53 -10.66 -1.06
C ASN A 14 11.56 -9.53 -1.45
N LEU A 15 11.96 -8.27 -1.24
CA LEU A 15 11.13 -7.12 -1.62
C LEU A 15 10.92 -7.06 -3.14
N ARG A 16 11.97 -7.29 -3.94
CA ARG A 16 11.87 -7.30 -5.40
C ARG A 16 10.89 -8.37 -5.90
N GLU A 17 10.96 -9.57 -5.33
CA GLU A 17 10.07 -10.66 -5.71
C GLU A 17 8.61 -10.38 -5.31
N VAL A 18 8.39 -9.83 -4.12
CA VAL A 18 7.04 -9.41 -3.68
C VAL A 18 6.48 -8.32 -4.60
N LEU A 19 7.29 -7.32 -4.97
CA LEU A 19 6.88 -6.26 -5.89
C LEU A 19 6.52 -6.83 -7.27
N ARG A 20 7.32 -7.77 -7.80
CA ARG A 20 7.06 -8.44 -9.07
C ARG A 20 5.71 -9.17 -9.04
N ARG A 21 5.46 -9.98 -7.99
CA ARG A 21 4.19 -10.72 -7.83
C ARG A 21 3.00 -9.78 -7.69
N ASN A 22 3.12 -8.71 -6.90
CA ASN A 22 2.05 -7.73 -6.75
C ASN A 22 1.71 -7.06 -8.08
N ARG A 23 2.72 -6.75 -8.90
CA ARG A 23 2.53 -6.18 -10.23
C ARG A 23 1.84 -7.15 -11.19
N GLU A 24 2.24 -8.42 -11.21
CA GLU A 24 1.57 -9.45 -12.02
C GLU A 24 0.11 -9.61 -11.60
N ARG A 25 -0.16 -9.68 -10.30
CA ARG A 25 -1.52 -9.81 -9.76
C ARG A 25 -2.39 -8.60 -10.11
N TYR A 26 -1.85 -7.38 -10.01
CA TYR A 26 -2.52 -6.16 -10.46
C TYR A 26 -2.89 -6.22 -11.94
N HIS A 27 -1.95 -6.64 -12.81
CA HIS A 27 -2.25 -6.78 -14.24
C HIS A 27 -3.33 -7.82 -14.53
N GLN A 28 -3.33 -8.96 -13.84
CA GLN A 28 -4.39 -9.97 -14.01
C GLN A 28 -5.75 -9.46 -13.53
N GLN A 29 -5.79 -8.66 -12.46
CA GLN A 29 -7.01 -7.99 -12.00
C GLN A 29 -7.54 -6.97 -13.01
N LEU A 30 -6.67 -6.16 -13.63
CA LEU A 30 -7.07 -5.22 -14.69
C LEU A 30 -7.67 -5.94 -15.92
N LEU A 31 -7.24 -7.17 -16.19
CA LEU A 31 -7.76 -8.01 -17.26
C LEU A 31 -9.02 -8.80 -16.85
N GLY A 32 -9.52 -8.65 -15.62
CA GLY A 32 -10.66 -9.38 -15.09
C GLY A 32 -10.41 -10.89 -14.90
N ARG A 33 -9.15 -11.31 -14.84
CA ARG A 33 -8.73 -12.72 -14.78
C ARG A 33 -8.52 -13.25 -13.37
N GLU A 34 -8.40 -12.36 -12.40
CA GLU A 34 -8.31 -12.66 -10.98
C GLU A 34 -9.35 -11.85 -10.22
N PRO A 35 -9.93 -12.40 -9.13
CA PRO A 35 -10.83 -11.63 -8.26
C PRO A 35 -10.14 -10.34 -7.79
N ALA A 36 -10.87 -9.23 -7.89
CA ALA A 36 -10.41 -7.96 -7.34
C ALA A 36 -10.45 -8.05 -5.81
N GLY A 37 -9.28 -8.09 -5.20
CA GLY A 37 -9.14 -8.14 -3.75
C GLY A 37 -7.71 -7.88 -3.35
N TRP A 38 -7.48 -6.84 -2.56
CA TRP A 38 -6.20 -6.58 -1.93
C TRP A 38 -6.31 -6.97 -0.47
N ASP A 39 -5.32 -7.68 0.08
CA ASP A 39 -5.28 -7.90 1.53
C ASP A 39 -5.00 -6.57 2.25
N TYR A 40 -4.16 -5.73 1.64
CA TYR A 40 -3.77 -4.42 2.15
C TYR A 40 -3.78 -3.35 1.05
N CYS A 41 -4.26 -2.15 1.38
CA CYS A 41 -4.14 -0.96 0.56
C CYS A 41 -3.56 0.17 1.42
N VAL A 42 -2.37 0.67 1.05
CA VAL A 42 -1.69 1.75 1.78
C VAL A 42 -1.69 3.01 0.93
N LEU A 43 -2.26 4.09 1.46
CA LEU A 43 -2.24 5.42 0.86
C LEU A 43 -1.18 6.27 1.55
N THR A 44 -0.23 6.78 0.77
CA THR A 44 0.73 7.80 1.24
C THR A 44 0.14 9.19 1.05
N ALA A 45 0.33 10.08 2.01
CA ALA A 45 -0.16 11.46 1.94
C ALA A 45 0.97 12.44 2.26
N SER A 46 1.09 13.52 1.49
CA SER A 46 2.19 14.48 1.69
C SER A 46 2.04 15.31 2.96
N THR A 47 0.82 15.37 3.52
CA THR A 47 0.54 16.11 4.76
C THR A 47 -0.38 15.33 5.69
N LEU A 48 -0.33 15.67 6.98
CA LEU A 48 -1.29 15.19 7.98
C LEU A 48 -2.74 15.56 7.61
N GLN A 49 -2.95 16.71 6.98
CA GLN A 49 -4.28 17.15 6.55
C GLN A 49 -4.83 16.26 5.43
N GLN A 50 -4.03 15.98 4.40
CA GLN A 50 -4.41 15.02 3.36
C GLN A 50 -4.68 13.63 3.96
N ALA A 51 -3.81 13.16 4.87
CA ALA A 51 -4.00 11.87 5.51
C ALA A 51 -5.35 11.78 6.26
N ARG A 52 -5.75 12.85 6.96
CA ARG A 52 -7.07 12.93 7.60
C ARG A 52 -8.21 12.88 6.58
N GLY A 53 -8.08 13.59 5.46
CA GLY A 53 -9.05 13.56 4.37
C GLY A 53 -9.24 12.17 3.78
N TYR A 54 -8.14 11.47 3.47
CA TYR A 54 -8.19 10.09 2.96
C TYR A 54 -8.84 9.13 3.95
N LYS A 55 -8.52 9.23 5.25
CA LYS A 55 -9.16 8.41 6.28
C LYS A 55 -10.68 8.61 6.30
N LEU A 56 -11.15 9.85 6.27
CA LEU A 56 -12.58 10.16 6.27
C LEU A 56 -13.30 9.58 5.04
N GLU A 57 -12.70 9.72 3.86
CA GLU A 57 -13.28 9.22 2.62
C GLU A 57 -13.29 7.68 2.56
N LEU A 58 -12.22 7.02 3.03
CA LEU A 58 -12.17 5.57 3.16
C LEU A 58 -13.30 5.06 4.07
N GLU A 59 -13.48 5.66 5.24
CA GLU A 59 -14.56 5.29 6.16
C GLU A 59 -15.95 5.52 5.57
N ARG A 60 -16.12 6.61 4.81
CA ARG A 60 -17.38 6.90 4.11
C ARG A 60 -17.68 5.84 3.05
N ARG A 61 -16.69 5.52 2.21
CA ARG A 61 -16.84 4.54 1.12
C ARG A 61 -17.00 3.12 1.64
N ARG A 62 -16.31 2.76 2.72
CA ARG A 62 -16.46 1.46 3.40
C ARG A 62 -17.88 1.28 3.92
N ARG A 63 -18.42 2.28 4.63
CA ARG A 63 -19.81 2.24 5.11
C ARG A 63 -20.85 2.20 3.99
N ALA A 64 -20.54 2.77 2.83
CA ALA A 64 -21.41 2.72 1.66
C ALA A 64 -21.32 1.39 0.89
N GLY A 65 -20.37 0.49 1.22
CA GLY A 65 -20.16 -0.78 0.51
C GLY A 65 -19.36 -0.65 -0.79
N TRP A 66 -18.64 0.46 -0.99
CA TRP A 66 -17.89 0.74 -2.22
C TRP A 66 -16.45 0.20 -2.17
N LEU A 67 -16.01 -0.23 -0.99
CA LEU A 67 -14.69 -0.83 -0.78
C LEU A 67 -14.87 -2.29 -0.33
N PRO A 68 -14.03 -3.21 -0.82
CA PRO A 68 -13.94 -4.56 -0.27
C PRO A 68 -13.82 -4.55 1.26
N GLN A 69 -14.60 -5.39 1.94
CA GLN A 69 -14.63 -5.42 3.40
C GLN A 69 -13.39 -6.11 4.00
N ASP A 70 -12.83 -7.05 3.25
CA ASP A 70 -11.68 -7.89 3.65
C ASP A 70 -10.33 -7.21 3.35
N THR A 71 -10.33 -6.02 2.75
CA THR A 71 -9.12 -5.23 2.52
C THR A 71 -8.82 -4.33 3.72
N LEU A 72 -7.60 -4.41 4.25
CA LEU A 72 -7.11 -3.46 5.25
C LEU A 72 -6.59 -2.18 4.58
N TYR A 73 -7.25 -1.05 4.85
CA TYR A 73 -6.83 0.26 4.37
C TYR A 73 -6.01 1.01 5.43
N LEU A 74 -4.82 1.47 5.04
CA LEU A 74 -3.92 2.26 5.89
C LEU A 74 -3.60 3.59 5.22
N VAL A 75 -3.49 4.66 6.00
CA VAL A 75 -3.07 5.97 5.51
C VAL A 75 -1.86 6.43 6.28
N VAL A 76 -0.76 6.67 5.56
CA VAL A 76 0.55 7.02 6.12
C VAL A 76 0.94 8.41 5.62
N PRO A 77 1.00 9.43 6.51
CA PRO A 77 1.53 10.73 6.15
C PRO A 77 3.06 10.69 6.04
N ASP A 78 3.63 11.59 5.26
CA ASP A 78 5.07 11.80 5.20
C ASP A 78 5.67 12.08 6.59
N LEU A 79 6.85 11.52 6.83
CA LEU A 79 7.57 11.65 8.09
C LEU A 79 8.57 12.80 7.98
N ARG A 80 8.31 13.92 8.67
CA ARG A 80 9.27 15.03 8.87
C ARG A 80 10.00 15.42 7.57
N GLU A 81 9.22 15.82 6.55
CA GLU A 81 9.70 16.28 5.23
C GLU A 81 10.30 15.20 4.32
N ARG A 82 10.24 13.91 4.71
CA ARG A 82 10.60 12.81 3.80
C ARG A 82 9.35 12.28 3.11
N CYS A 83 9.28 12.55 1.80
CA CYS A 83 8.26 12.02 0.92
C CYS A 83 8.32 10.49 0.92
N ILE A 84 7.26 9.85 1.43
CA ILE A 84 7.11 8.39 1.40
C ILE A 84 6.48 7.97 0.07
N GLY A 85 5.65 8.84 -0.52
CA GLY A 85 5.01 8.64 -1.81
C GLY A 85 5.75 9.30 -2.97
N SER A 86 5.19 9.21 -4.17
CA SER A 86 5.63 10.01 -5.33
C SER A 86 5.05 11.43 -5.36
N GLY A 87 4.01 11.69 -4.55
CA GLY A 87 3.02 12.72 -4.88
C GLY A 87 2.07 12.23 -5.97
#